data_AF-A0AAD8E682-F1
#
_entry.id   AF-A0AAD8E682-F1
#
_cell.length_a   1.000
_cell.length_b   1.000
_cell.length_c   1.000
_cell.angle_alpha   90.00
_cell.angle_beta   90.00
_cell.angle_gamma   90.00
#
_symmetry.space_group_name_H-M   'P 1'
#
loop_
_entity.id
_entity.type
_entity.pdbx_description
1 polymer ?
#
loop_
_entity_poly.entity_id
_entity_poly.type
_entity_poly.pdbx_seq_one_letter_code
_entity_poly.pdbx_strand_id
1 'polypeptide(L)'
;MKFKGIELHKNERHGSAISSTDFYKSLKEAIRKRLLEGDDADLPEYAKVFDSKYWSENSGKHLTFGEAEIRKLARKFCLNEREAVHGFHEYLQENKFPDILLPLKHSLGTIAISSSECERGFSQMNLIVTSTRSSMLVRTTSALLFIRIVGPSLT
;
A
#
# COMPACT_ATOMS: atom_id res chain seq x y z
N MET A 1 1.89 -34.74 -19.63
CA MET A 1 2.57 -34.48 -18.33
C MET A 1 1.75 -35.17 -17.25
N LYS A 2 2.38 -35.84 -16.27
CA LYS A 2 1.66 -36.55 -15.19
C LYS A 2 2.00 -35.92 -13.83
N PHE A 3 1.01 -35.72 -12.96
CA PHE A 3 1.22 -35.31 -11.58
C PHE A 3 0.55 -36.32 -10.65
N LYS A 4 1.34 -36.94 -9.76
CA LYS A 4 0.87 -38.00 -8.84
C LYS A 4 0.06 -39.12 -9.51
N GLY A 5 0.53 -39.57 -10.68
CA GLY A 5 -0.11 -40.66 -11.43
C GLY A 5 -1.34 -40.24 -12.26
N ILE A 6 -1.80 -39.00 -12.13
CA ILE A 6 -2.93 -38.47 -12.91
C ILE A 6 -2.40 -37.80 -14.18
N GLU A 7 -2.97 -38.15 -15.34
CA GLU A 7 -2.68 -37.47 -16.60
C GLU A 7 -3.25 -36.06 -16.59
N LEU A 8 -2.39 -35.07 -16.84
CA LEU A 8 -2.80 -33.68 -16.99
C LEU A 8 -3.13 -33.42 -18.45
N HIS A 9 -4.37 -33.01 -18.70
CA HIS A 9 -4.83 -32.56 -20.01
C HIS A 9 -4.67 -31.04 -20.14
N LYS A 10 -4.26 -30.57 -21.32
CA LYS A 10 -4.17 -29.15 -21.64
C LYS A 10 -5.60 -28.63 -21.81
N ASN A 11 -6.01 -27.65 -21.00
CA ASN A 11 -7.36 -27.11 -21.08
C ASN A 11 -7.45 -26.12 -22.26
N GLU A 12 -8.02 -26.57 -23.38
CA GLU A 12 -8.15 -25.77 -24.61
C GLU A 12 -9.12 -24.58 -24.47
N ARG A 13 -9.95 -24.54 -23.41
CA ARG A 13 -10.92 -23.46 -23.17
C ARG A 13 -10.31 -22.19 -22.59
N HIS A 14 -9.09 -22.26 -22.07
CA HIS A 14 -8.39 -21.08 -21.58
C HIS A 14 -7.53 -20.51 -22.69
N GLY A 15 -7.74 -19.22 -22.98
CA GLY A 15 -6.98 -18.49 -24.00
C GLY A 15 -5.46 -18.58 -23.78
N SER A 16 -4.69 -18.18 -24.79
CA SER A 16 -3.23 -18.19 -24.76
C SER A 16 -2.69 -17.64 -23.44
N ALA A 17 -1.74 -18.36 -22.85
CA ALA A 17 -1.06 -17.91 -21.64
C ALA A 17 -0.54 -16.48 -21.84
N ILE A 18 -0.74 -15.60 -20.84
CA ILE A 18 -0.23 -14.24 -20.90
C ILE A 18 1.28 -14.32 -21.11
N SER A 19 1.78 -13.62 -22.13
CA SER A 19 3.22 -13.50 -22.38
C SER A 19 3.90 -12.98 -21.12
N SER A 20 4.99 -13.63 -20.72
CA SER A 20 5.77 -13.23 -19.53
C SER A 20 6.13 -11.74 -19.60
N THR A 21 6.52 -11.25 -20.78
CA THR A 21 6.85 -9.85 -21.02
C THR A 21 5.67 -8.92 -20.80
N ASP A 22 4.47 -9.31 -21.25
CA ASP A 22 3.25 -8.50 -21.09
C ASP A 22 2.78 -8.49 -19.63
N PHE A 23 2.94 -9.60 -18.92
CA PHE A 23 2.68 -9.68 -17.49
C PHE A 23 3.61 -8.73 -16.72
N TYR A 24 4.93 -8.80 -16.94
CA TYR A 24 5.89 -7.94 -16.24
C TYR A 24 5.70 -6.47 -16.59
N LYS A 25 5.38 -6.14 -17.84
CA LYS A 25 5.05 -4.76 -18.25
C LYS A 25 3.80 -4.25 -17.55
N SER A 26 2.73 -5.04 -17.51
CA SER A 26 1.49 -4.66 -16.83
C SER A 26 1.69 -4.52 -15.31
N LEU A 27 2.49 -5.41 -14.71
CA LEU A 27 2.85 -5.34 -13.30
C LEU A 27 3.66 -4.07 -13.01
N LYS A 28 4.66 -3.76 -13.84
CA LYS A 28 5.46 -2.52 -13.73
C LYS A 28 4.58 -1.28 -13.78
N GLU A 29 3.69 -1.16 -14.77
CA GLU A 29 2.80 0.00 -14.90
C GLU A 29 1.79 0.07 -13.74
N ALA A 30 1.27 -1.06 -13.26
CA ALA A 30 0.37 -1.09 -12.12
C ALA A 30 1.06 -0.66 -10.82
N ILE A 31 2.32 -1.07 -10.60
CA ILE A 31 3.14 -0.61 -9.47
C ILE A 31 3.45 0.87 -9.63
N ARG A 32 3.87 1.32 -10.82
CA ARG A 32 4.18 2.73 -11.10
C ARG A 32 3.01 3.66 -10.82
N LYS A 33 1.80 3.27 -11.23
CA LYS A 33 0.56 4.02 -10.93
C LYS A 33 0.23 4.11 -9.44
N ARG A 34 0.79 3.24 -8.61
CA ARG A 34 0.59 3.22 -7.15
C ARG A 34 1.75 3.84 -6.39
N LEU A 35 2.87 4.10 -7.06
CA LEU A 35 3.96 4.89 -6.50
C LEU A 35 3.48 6.35 -6.39
N LEU A 36 3.93 7.04 -5.35
CA LEU A 36 3.66 8.45 -5.08
C LEU A 36 4.41 9.32 -6.11
N GLU A 37 4.01 9.26 -7.38
CA GLU A 37 4.54 10.08 -8.48
C GLU A 37 3.56 11.23 -8.80
N GLY A 38 4.06 12.32 -9.40
CA GLY A 38 3.22 13.46 -9.79
C GLY A 38 2.68 14.24 -8.59
N ASP A 39 1.37 14.47 -8.55
CA ASP A 39 0.68 15.25 -7.49
C ASP A 39 0.88 14.66 -6.07
N ASP A 40 1.26 13.38 -5.99
CA ASP A 40 1.45 12.65 -4.73
C ASP A 40 2.89 12.62 -4.24
N ALA A 41 3.85 13.14 -5.02
CA ALA A 41 5.27 13.11 -4.68
C ALA A 41 5.59 13.84 -3.37
N ASP A 42 4.81 14.86 -3.04
CA ASP A 42 4.97 15.64 -1.81
C ASP A 42 4.21 15.05 -0.60
N LEU A 43 3.41 14.00 -0.80
CA LEU A 43 2.63 13.38 0.27
C LEU A 43 3.48 12.93 1.47
N PRO A 44 4.69 12.35 1.28
CA PRO A 44 5.60 12.03 2.38
C PRO A 44 6.08 13.27 3.14
N GLU A 45 6.25 14.41 2.47
CA GLU A 45 6.65 15.66 3.12
C GLU A 45 5.51 16.20 3.98
N TYR A 46 4.28 16.20 3.47
CA TYR A 46 3.10 16.60 4.26
C TYR A 46 2.91 15.70 5.48
N ALA A 47 3.17 14.39 5.33
CA ALA A 47 3.06 13.43 6.41
C ALA A 47 4.01 13.68 7.60
N LYS A 48 5.13 14.39 7.40
CA LYS A 48 6.07 14.73 8.48
C LYS A 48 5.44 15.57 9.59
N VAL A 49 4.34 16.27 9.30
CA VAL A 49 3.58 17.04 10.29
C VAL A 49 3.10 16.18 11.47
N PHE A 50 2.92 14.87 11.26
CA PHE A 50 2.53 13.93 12.32
C PHE A 50 3.68 13.37 13.15
N ASP A 51 4.92 13.68 12.80
CA ASP A 51 6.10 13.14 13.46
C ASP A 51 6.90 14.27 14.09
N SER A 52 6.81 14.35 15.42
CA SER A 52 7.41 15.41 16.23
C SER A 52 8.92 15.52 16.07
N LYS A 53 9.60 14.47 15.57
CA LYS A 53 11.05 14.53 15.29
C LYS A 53 11.41 15.50 14.16
N TYR A 54 10.45 15.84 13.29
CA TYR A 54 10.64 16.81 12.21
C TYR A 54 10.21 18.22 12.59
N TRP A 55 9.73 18.43 13.81
CA TRP A 55 9.28 19.75 14.25
C TRP A 55 10.48 20.59 14.68
N SER A 56 10.57 21.82 14.17
CA SER A 56 11.49 22.83 14.70
C SER A 56 11.12 23.21 16.15
N GLU A 57 12.08 23.72 16.92
CA GLU A 57 11.88 24.14 18.33
C GLU A 57 10.76 25.20 18.53
N ASN A 58 10.36 25.91 17.47
CA ASN A 58 9.30 26.93 17.51
C ASN A 58 8.00 26.49 16.83
N SER A 59 7.89 25.24 16.36
CA SER A 59 6.72 24.75 15.62
C SER A 59 5.44 24.82 16.45
N GLY A 60 5.51 24.46 17.73
CA GLY A 60 4.37 24.54 18.66
C GLY A 60 3.96 25.97 19.06
N LYS A 61 4.71 27.01 18.67
CA LYS A 61 4.40 28.42 18.96
C LYS A 61 3.66 29.10 17.82
N HIS A 62 3.67 28.54 16.62
CA HIS A 62 2.93 29.06 15.48
C HIS A 62 1.53 28.48 15.45
N LEU A 63 0.52 29.34 15.56
CA LEU A 63 -0.89 28.95 15.51
C LEU A 63 -1.26 28.19 14.24
N THR A 64 -0.56 28.47 13.13
CA THR A 64 -0.83 27.92 11.80
C THR A 64 0.10 26.78 11.40
N PHE A 65 0.95 26.29 12.32
CA PHE A 65 1.88 25.21 12.01
C PHE A 65 1.13 23.97 11.52
N GLY A 66 1.57 23.38 10.41
CA GLY A 66 1.00 22.14 9.89
C GLY A 66 -0.37 22.25 9.23
N GLU A 67 -1.05 23.40 9.27
CA GLU A 67 -2.40 23.54 8.71
C GLU A 67 -2.46 23.24 7.21
N ALA A 68 -1.46 23.68 6.45
CA ALA A 68 -1.42 23.51 5.01
C ALA A 68 -1.23 22.03 4.64
N GLU A 69 -0.33 21.36 5.35
CA GLU A 69 -0.03 19.93 5.23
C GLU A 69 -1.26 19.09 5.58
N ILE A 70 -1.91 19.38 6.72
CA ILE A 70 -3.12 18.70 7.15
C ILE A 70 -4.26 18.90 6.15
N ARG A 71 -4.42 20.12 5.61
CA ARG A 71 -5.45 20.40 4.60
C ARG A 71 -5.21 19.61 3.30
N LYS A 72 -3.95 19.53 2.85
CA LYS A 72 -3.58 18.72 1.68
C LYS A 72 -3.82 17.23 1.92
N LEU A 73 -3.44 16.71 3.09
CA LEU A 73 -3.69 15.31 3.46
C LEU A 73 -5.18 15.01 3.56
N ALA A 74 -5.96 15.86 4.24
CA ALA A 74 -7.40 15.70 4.37
C ALA A 74 -8.08 15.69 3.00
N ARG A 75 -7.71 16.62 2.11
CA ARG A 75 -8.19 16.64 0.73
C ARG A 75 -7.86 15.36 -0.03
N LYS A 76 -6.62 14.87 0.12
CA LYS A 76 -6.16 13.66 -0.58
C LYS A 76 -6.92 12.40 -0.15
N PHE A 77 -7.22 12.29 1.15
CA PHE A 77 -7.96 11.16 1.71
C PHE A 77 -9.46 11.38 1.80
N CYS A 78 -9.99 12.43 1.15
CA CYS A 78 -11.42 12.78 1.14
C CYS A 78 -12.01 12.95 2.55
N LEU A 79 -11.24 13.52 3.46
CA LEU A 79 -11.64 13.86 4.83
C LEU A 79 -12.03 15.33 4.93
N ASN A 80 -12.77 15.69 5.99
CA ASN A 80 -13.17 17.07 6.22
C ASN A 80 -11.96 17.92 6.64
N GLU A 81 -11.57 18.86 5.78
CA GLU A 81 -10.41 19.74 5.99
C GLU A 81 -10.51 20.57 7.29
N ARG A 82 -11.71 21.07 7.63
CA ARG A 82 -11.89 21.92 8.82
C ARG A 82 -11.76 21.12 10.10
N GLU A 83 -12.38 19.94 10.14
CA GLU A 83 -12.30 19.01 11.26
C GLU A 83 -10.88 18.48 11.46
N ALA A 84 -10.18 18.14 10.37
CA ALA A 84 -8.79 17.68 10.43
C ALA A 84 -7.86 18.79 10.97
N VAL A 85 -7.99 20.03 10.50
CA VAL A 85 -7.20 21.16 11.02
C VAL A 85 -7.52 21.41 12.50
N HIS A 86 -8.80 21.40 12.87
CA HIS A 86 -9.21 21.57 14.27
C HIS A 86 -8.61 20.50 15.17
N GLY A 87 -8.75 19.23 14.81
CA GLY A 87 -8.12 18.13 15.55
C GLY A 87 -6.60 18.26 15.60
N PHE A 88 -5.96 18.75 14.54
CA PHE A 88 -4.52 18.97 14.58
C PHE A 88 -4.12 20.06 15.61
N HIS A 89 -4.93 21.11 15.76
CA HIS A 89 -4.69 22.12 16.80
C HIS A 89 -4.90 21.55 18.21
N GLU A 90 -5.93 20.72 18.42
CA GLU A 90 -6.13 20.00 19.68
C GLU A 90 -4.91 19.11 20.00
N TYR A 91 -4.39 18.42 18.99
CA TYR A 91 -3.19 17.59 19.14
C TYR A 91 -1.97 18.40 19.60
N LEU A 92 -1.74 19.58 19.00
CA LEU A 92 -0.63 20.46 19.37
C LEU A 92 -0.75 20.99 20.81
N GLN A 93 -1.98 21.23 21.29
CA GLN A 93 -2.22 21.79 22.62
C GLN A 93 -2.18 20.74 23.73
N GLU A 94 -2.87 19.62 23.53
CA GLU A 94 -3.02 18.59 24.56
C GLU A 94 -1.92 17.52 24.52
N ASN A 95 -1.11 17.51 23.45
CA ASN A 95 -0.12 16.48 23.16
C ASN A 95 -0.73 15.05 23.12
N LYS A 96 -2.05 14.98 22.92
CA LYS A 96 -2.85 13.76 22.84
C LYS A 96 -3.45 13.67 21.45
N PHE A 97 -3.23 12.53 20.79
CA PHE A 97 -3.71 12.35 19.42
C PHE A 97 -5.25 12.21 19.41
N PRO A 98 -6.00 13.09 18.73
CA PRO A 98 -7.45 13.10 18.76
C PRO A 98 -8.03 12.06 17.80
N ASP A 99 -9.21 11.54 18.16
CA ASP A 99 -9.89 10.48 17.40
C ASP A 99 -10.25 10.92 15.98
N ILE A 100 -10.52 12.21 15.79
CA ILE A 100 -10.86 12.79 14.48
C ILE A 100 -9.72 12.68 13.45
N LEU A 101 -8.47 12.56 13.92
CA LEU A 101 -7.29 12.37 13.07
C LEU A 101 -6.92 10.91 12.85
N LEU A 102 -7.55 9.96 13.55
CA LEU A 102 -7.29 8.52 13.37
C LEU A 102 -7.50 8.05 11.93
N PRO A 103 -8.58 8.43 11.22
CA PRO A 103 -8.77 8.04 9.82
C PRO A 103 -7.60 8.47 8.93
N LEU A 104 -7.06 9.66 9.17
CA LEU A 104 -5.96 10.22 8.40
C LEU A 104 -4.65 9.47 8.71
N LYS A 105 -4.37 9.23 9.99
CA LYS A 105 -3.22 8.43 10.43
C LYS A 105 -3.26 7.00 9.91
N HIS A 106 -4.41 6.35 9.97
CA HIS A 106 -4.60 4.99 9.45
C HIS A 106 -4.41 4.95 7.94
N SER A 107 -5.00 5.90 7.21
CA SER A 107 -4.84 5.99 5.76
C SER A 107 -3.38 6.15 5.36
N LEU A 108 -2.64 7.03 6.04
CA LEU A 108 -1.21 7.21 5.81
C LEU A 108 -0.41 5.92 6.08
N GLY A 109 -0.77 5.19 7.14
CA GLY A 109 -0.15 3.89 7.48
C GLY A 109 -0.43 2.77 6.48
N THR A 110 -1.39 2.92 5.57
CA THR A 110 -1.63 1.93 4.49
C THR A 110 -0.77 2.16 3.25
N ILE A 111 -0.10 3.31 3.16
CA ILE A 111 0.74 3.64 2.02
C ILE A 111 2.08 2.95 2.19
N ALA A 112 2.41 2.06 1.27
CA ALA A 112 3.73 1.44 1.22
C ALA A 112 4.77 2.53 0.92
N ILE A 113 5.71 2.74 1.85
CA ILE A 113 6.67 3.84 1.78
C ILE A 113 7.85 3.48 0.86
N SER A 114 8.07 2.18 0.62
CA SER A 114 9.13 1.71 -0.26
C SER A 114 8.78 0.41 -1.00
N SER A 115 9.47 0.18 -2.12
CA SER A 115 9.41 -1.09 -2.84
C SER A 115 9.89 -2.27 -1.98
N SER A 116 10.77 -2.03 -1.00
CA SER A 116 11.29 -3.08 -0.11
C SER A 116 10.21 -3.66 0.81
N GLU A 117 9.17 -2.90 1.18
CA GLU A 117 8.01 -3.45 1.89
C GLU A 117 7.22 -4.45 1.00
N CYS A 118 7.21 -4.22 -0.32
CA CYS A 118 6.60 -5.12 -1.30
C CYS A 118 7.48 -6.34 -1.63
N GLU A 119 8.81 -6.22 -1.55
CA GLU A 119 9.77 -7.31 -1.84
C GLU A 119 9.60 -8.52 -0.94
N ARG A 120 9.17 -8.32 0.31
CA ARG A 120 8.83 -9.43 1.21
C ARG A 120 7.68 -10.27 0.66
N GLY A 121 6.66 -9.63 0.07
CA GLY A 121 5.55 -10.31 -0.62
C GLY A 121 6.00 -11.00 -1.91
N PHE A 122 6.88 -10.37 -2.69
CA PHE A 122 7.46 -10.99 -3.90
C PHE A 122 8.37 -12.17 -3.58
N SER A 123 9.08 -12.15 -2.45
CA SER A 123 9.87 -13.29 -1.98
C SER A 123 8.99 -14.51 -1.68
N GLN A 124 7.77 -14.29 -1.16
CA GLN A 124 6.78 -15.37 -1.01
C GLN A 124 6.28 -15.91 -2.35
N MET A 125 6.30 -15.09 -3.41
CA MET A 125 5.93 -15.52 -4.76
C MET A 125 6.85 -16.64 -5.25
N ASN A 126 8.16 -16.60 -4.93
CA ASN A 126 9.10 -17.66 -5.31
C ASN A 126 8.73 -19.03 -4.70
N LEU A 127 8.08 -19.05 -3.54
CA LEU A 127 7.61 -20.29 -2.91
C LEU A 127 6.32 -20.84 -3.52
N ILE A 128 5.53 -19.97 -4.17
CA ILE A 128 4.23 -20.31 -4.74
C ILE A 128 4.31 -20.59 -6.24
N VAL A 129 5.11 -19.81 -6.98
CA VAL A 129 5.28 -19.92 -8.43
C VAL A 129 6.40 -20.92 -8.74
N THR A 130 6.13 -22.19 -8.44
CA THR A 130 6.97 -23.33 -8.88
C THR A 130 6.56 -23.76 -10.28
N SER A 131 7.43 -24.44 -11.05
CA SER A 131 7.11 -24.82 -12.45
C SER A 131 5.76 -25.53 -12.61
N THR A 132 5.37 -26.35 -11.63
CA THR A 132 4.06 -27.01 -11.58
C THR A 132 2.92 -26.02 -11.33
N ARG A 133 3.07 -25.08 -10.40
CA ARG A 133 2.04 -24.08 -10.05
C ARG A 133 1.98 -22.92 -11.05
N SER A 134 3.04 -22.67 -11.83
CA SER A 134 3.05 -21.74 -12.96
C SER A 134 2.10 -22.15 -14.08
N SER A 135 1.65 -23.41 -14.10
CA SER A 135 0.62 -23.90 -15.03
C SER A 135 -0.81 -23.48 -14.64
N MET A 136 -1.00 -22.95 -13.43
CA MET A 136 -2.29 -22.48 -12.93
C MET A 136 -2.64 -21.11 -13.53
N LEU A 137 -3.94 -20.79 -13.51
CA LEU A 137 -4.42 -19.49 -13.96
C LEU A 137 -3.91 -18.38 -13.04
N VAL A 138 -3.60 -17.23 -13.63
CA VAL A 138 -3.12 -16.05 -12.90
C VAL A 138 -4.02 -15.71 -11.71
N ARG A 139 -5.34 -15.77 -11.88
CA ARG A 139 -6.34 -15.54 -10.81
C ARG A 139 -6.19 -16.49 -9.62
N THR A 140 -5.77 -17.73 -9.87
CA THR A 140 -5.64 -18.75 -8.84
C THR A 140 -4.31 -18.61 -8.13
N THR A 141 -3.23 -18.35 -8.88
CA THR A 141 -1.91 -18.05 -8.33
C THR A 141 -1.93 -16.77 -7.48
N SER A 142 -2.65 -15.73 -7.92
CA SER A 142 -2.83 -14.49 -7.14
C SER A 142 -3.64 -14.72 -5.87
N ALA A 143 -4.69 -15.53 -5.91
CA ALA A 143 -5.47 -15.88 -4.73
C ALA A 143 -4.63 -16.67 -3.71
N LEU A 144 -3.80 -17.62 -4.15
CA LEU A 144 -2.88 -18.35 -3.28
C LEU A 144 -1.82 -17.43 -2.65
N LEU A 145 -1.29 -16.48 -3.42
CA LEU A 145 -0.36 -15.48 -2.91
C LEU A 145 -1.01 -14.59 -1.84
N PHE A 146 -2.24 -14.13 -2.08
CA PHE A 146 -3.01 -13.37 -1.12
C PHE A 146 -3.26 -14.15 0.18
N ILE A 147 -3.73 -15.40 0.08
CA ILE A 147 -3.94 -16.27 1.27
C ILE A 147 -2.63 -16.49 2.03
N ARG A 148 -1.49 -16.62 1.34
CA ARG A 148 -0.21 -16.81 2.02
C ARG A 148 0.30 -15.56 2.73
N ILE A 149 0.06 -14.38 2.16
CA ILE A 149 0.53 -13.09 2.71
C ILE A 149 -0.40 -12.59 3.83
N VAL A 150 -1.71 -12.75 3.65
CA VAL A 150 -2.74 -12.14 4.50
C VAL A 150 -3.50 -13.17 5.35
N GLY A 151 -3.48 -14.44 4.93
CA GLY A 151 -4.21 -15.49 5.63
C GLY A 151 -3.61 -15.81 7.01
N PRO A 152 -4.45 -16.29 7.95
CA PRO A 152 -4.00 -16.67 9.28
C PRO A 152 -2.96 -17.79 9.21
N SER A 153 -1.99 -17.77 10.14
CA SER A 153 -1.01 -18.84 10.25
C SER A 153 -1.71 -20.16 10.52
N LEU A 154 -1.40 -21.17 9.71
CA LEU A 154 -1.79 -22.55 10.00
C LEU A 154 -0.86 -23.03 11.13
N THR A 155 -1.33 -22.91 12.37
CA THR A 155 -0.79 -23.63 13.54
C THR A 155 -0.72 -25.13 13.27
#